data_AF-A0A8C7QCA0-F1
#
_entry.id   AF-A0A8C7QCA0-F1
#
_cell.length_a   1.000
_cell.length_b   1.000
_cell.length_c   1.000
_cell.angle_alpha   90.00
_cell.angle_beta   90.00
_cell.angle_gamma   90.00
#
_symmetry.space_group_name_H-M   'P 1'
#
loop_
_entity.id
_entity.type
_entity.pdbx_description
1 polymer ?
#
loop_
_entity_poly.entity_id
_entity_poly.type
_entity_poly.pdbx_seq_one_letter_code
_entity_poly.pdbx_strand_id
1 'polypeptide(L)'
;MSEEGGNLTLRRLEGPIHKFTKVALPTDLERLQRHHSNILKFQHSGQWDRLHQEHINASRTVQQLRSNVREMEKLCGRVRPEDSPALERLVQPIRDRASAATQDFLLLHSNPAPLPQDIQRLVPMPLLCCLGCVVFIKDLSVLCSVYRSLNPD
;
A
#
# COMPACT_ATOMS: atom_id res chain seq x y z
N MET A 1 8.17 -25.84 -12.47
CA MET A 1 8.27 -24.41 -12.81
C MET A 1 9.73 -24.05 -12.60
N SER A 2 10.50 -23.82 -13.66
CA SER A 2 11.95 -23.64 -13.54
C SER A 2 12.29 -22.35 -12.81
N GLU A 3 12.95 -22.50 -11.68
CA GLU A 3 13.62 -21.41 -10.97
C GLU A 3 14.78 -20.92 -11.84
N GLU A 4 14.55 -19.90 -12.68
CA GLU A 4 15.65 -19.10 -13.26
C GLU A 4 16.20 -18.15 -12.19
N GLY A 5 16.70 -18.73 -11.10
CA GLY A 5 17.37 -18.02 -10.03
C GLY A 5 18.76 -17.56 -10.47
N GLY A 6 19.03 -16.27 -10.30
CA GLY A 6 20.38 -15.71 -10.21
C GLY A 6 21.33 -15.86 -11.39
N ASN A 7 20.89 -15.53 -12.60
CA ASN A 7 21.78 -15.49 -13.78
C ASN A 7 22.19 -14.07 -14.21
N LEU A 8 21.49 -13.02 -13.78
CA LEU A 8 21.75 -11.64 -14.19
C LEU A 8 22.72 -10.93 -13.24
N THR A 9 23.66 -10.19 -13.82
CA THR A 9 24.52 -9.28 -13.06
C THR A 9 23.75 -8.02 -12.66
N LEU A 10 24.18 -7.39 -11.58
CA LEU A 10 23.60 -6.13 -11.09
C LEU A 10 23.56 -5.06 -12.19
N ARG A 11 24.64 -4.93 -12.98
CA ARG A 11 24.73 -3.97 -14.09
C ARG A 11 23.61 -4.10 -15.12
N ARG A 12 23.10 -5.31 -15.36
CA ARG A 12 21.95 -5.53 -16.28
C ARG A 12 20.61 -5.16 -15.63
N LEU A 13 20.51 -5.29 -14.31
CA LEU A 13 19.31 -4.99 -13.54
C LEU A 13 19.22 -3.52 -13.11
N GLU A 14 20.33 -2.78 -13.09
CA GLU A 14 20.36 -1.37 -12.65
C GLU A 14 19.32 -0.49 -13.34
N GLY A 15 19.24 -0.51 -14.66
CA GLY A 15 18.25 0.30 -15.40
C GLY A 15 16.80 -0.06 -15.02
N PRO A 16 16.39 -1.34 -15.14
CA PRO A 16 15.08 -1.80 -14.69
C PRO A 16 14.77 -1.51 -13.21
N ILE A 17 15.72 -1.69 -12.30
CA ILE A 17 15.54 -1.43 -10.87
C ILE A 17 15.43 0.08 -10.60
N HIS A 18 16.25 0.91 -11.26
CA HIS A 18 16.19 2.36 -11.13
C HIS A 18 14.84 2.95 -11.53
N LYS A 19 14.13 2.35 -12.50
CA LYS A 19 12.75 2.73 -12.81
C LYS A 19 11.86 2.69 -11.57
N PHE A 20 12.01 1.67 -10.73
CA PHE A 20 11.22 1.54 -9.50
C PHE A 20 11.76 2.43 -8.38
N THR A 21 13.07 2.36 -8.11
CA THR A 21 13.67 3.04 -6.94
C THR A 21 13.72 4.56 -7.08
N LYS A 22 13.82 5.09 -8.32
CA LYS A 22 13.96 6.53 -8.58
C LYS A 22 12.68 7.19 -9.11
N VAL A 23 11.76 6.43 -9.69
CA VAL A 23 10.60 7.02 -10.39
C VAL A 23 9.28 6.47 -9.84
N ALA A 24 8.98 5.19 -10.09
CA ALA A 24 7.63 4.66 -9.84
C ALA A 24 7.26 4.67 -8.36
N LEU A 25 8.09 4.07 -7.49
CA LEU A 25 7.77 3.98 -6.06
C LEU A 25 7.81 5.34 -5.36
N PRO A 26 8.80 6.23 -5.60
CA PRO A 26 8.75 7.60 -5.05
C PRO A 26 7.48 8.36 -5.45
N THR A 27 7.07 8.27 -6.72
CA THR A 27 5.86 8.95 -7.20
C THR A 27 4.59 8.44 -6.51
N ASP A 28 4.47 7.11 -6.35
CA ASP A 28 3.33 6.51 -5.67
C ASP A 28 3.29 6.89 -4.19
N LEU A 29 4.44 6.94 -3.51
CA LEU A 29 4.56 7.36 -2.12
C LEU A 29 4.15 8.82 -1.92
N GLU A 30 4.62 9.73 -2.77
CA GLU A 30 4.23 11.15 -2.72
C GLU A 30 2.72 11.33 -2.94
N ARG A 31 2.15 10.57 -3.88
CA ARG A 31 0.70 10.58 -4.14
C ARG A 31 -0.07 10.07 -2.94
N LEU A 32 0.39 8.99 -2.31
CA LEU A 32 -0.26 8.41 -1.14
C LEU A 32 -0.24 9.38 0.06
N GLN A 33 0.89 10.07 0.28
CA GLN A 33 0.99 11.11 1.30
C GLN A 33 0.01 12.27 1.04
N ARG A 34 -0.16 12.67 -0.22
CA ARG A 34 -1.14 13.71 -0.59
C ARG A 34 -2.57 13.27 -0.32
N HIS A 35 -2.90 12.02 -0.68
CA HIS A 35 -4.21 11.45 -0.37
C HIS A 35 -4.48 11.45 1.13
N HIS A 36 -3.50 11.09 1.95
CA HIS A 36 -3.61 11.13 3.39
C HIS A 36 -3.98 12.54 3.91
N SER A 37 -3.27 13.58 3.47
CA SER A 37 -3.60 14.96 3.85
C SER A 37 -5.01 15.39 3.39
N ASN A 38 -5.43 14.97 2.20
CA ASN A 38 -6.76 15.29 1.67
C ASN A 38 -7.87 14.58 2.45
N ILE A 39 -7.66 13.32 2.82
CA ILE A 39 -8.60 12.53 3.63
C ILE A 39 -8.86 13.24 4.97
N LEU A 40 -7.79 13.60 5.70
CA LEU A 40 -7.91 14.33 6.96
C LEU A 40 -8.63 15.68 6.77
N LYS A 41 -8.28 16.41 5.70
CA LYS A 41 -8.91 17.70 5.36
C LYS A 41 -10.42 17.56 5.09
N PHE A 42 -10.82 16.58 4.28
CA PHE A 42 -12.24 16.38 3.91
C PHE A 42 -13.06 15.83 5.08
N GLN A 43 -12.46 14.97 5.90
CA GLN A 43 -13.08 14.48 7.12
C GLN A 43 -13.34 15.63 8.11
N HIS A 44 -12.34 16.48 8.38
CA HIS A 44 -12.50 17.60 9.30
C HIS A 44 -13.53 18.65 8.82
N SER A 45 -13.66 18.82 7.50
CA SER A 45 -14.61 19.78 6.91
C SER A 45 -15.96 19.18 6.52
N GLY A 46 -16.22 17.91 6.86
CA GLY A 46 -17.50 17.23 6.57
C GLY A 46 -17.82 17.08 5.08
N GLN A 47 -16.81 17.13 4.20
CA GLN A 47 -16.99 17.02 2.75
C GLN A 47 -17.06 15.55 2.33
N TRP A 48 -18.15 14.87 2.68
CA TRP A 48 -18.30 13.41 2.59
C TRP A 48 -18.14 12.84 1.18
N ASP A 49 -18.68 13.50 0.15
CA ASP A 49 -18.53 13.06 -1.24
C ASP A 49 -17.07 13.07 -1.70
N ARG A 50 -16.34 14.14 -1.33
CA ARG A 50 -14.92 14.27 -1.64
C ARG A 50 -14.08 13.29 -0.82
N LEU A 51 -14.43 13.07 0.44
CA LEU A 51 -13.78 12.06 1.28
C LEU A 51 -13.92 10.66 0.68
N HIS A 52 -15.13 10.30 0.25
CA HIS A 52 -15.39 9.00 -0.39
C HIS A 52 -14.56 8.83 -1.67
N GLN A 53 -14.58 9.84 -2.55
CA GLN A 53 -13.80 9.81 -3.78
C GLN A 53 -12.29 9.72 -3.49
N GLU A 54 -11.82 10.40 -2.45
CA GLU A 54 -10.41 10.38 -2.08
C GLU A 54 -9.97 9.04 -1.50
N HIS A 55 -10.81 8.34 -0.74
CA HIS A 55 -10.55 6.96 -0.33
C HIS A 55 -10.39 6.02 -1.53
N ILE A 56 -11.23 6.16 -2.57
CA ILE A 56 -11.11 5.38 -3.80
C ILE A 56 -9.78 5.70 -4.52
N ASN A 57 -9.41 6.97 -4.60
CA ASN A 57 -8.16 7.39 -5.23
C ASN A 57 -6.94 6.84 -4.50
N ALA A 58 -6.94 6.94 -3.17
CA ALA A 58 -5.89 6.44 -2.33
C ALA A 58 -5.77 4.91 -2.42
N SER A 59 -6.91 4.21 -2.44
CA SER A 59 -6.97 2.76 -2.66
C SER A 59 -6.25 2.32 -3.93
N ARG A 60 -6.56 2.98 -5.05
CA ARG A 60 -5.90 2.70 -6.34
C ARG A 60 -4.39 2.94 -6.27
N THR A 61 -3.97 4.00 -5.60
CA THR A 61 -2.54 4.31 -5.40
C THR A 61 -1.84 3.21 -4.60
N VAL A 62 -2.44 2.68 -3.53
CA VAL A 62 -1.87 1.57 -2.76
C VAL A 62 -1.78 0.29 -3.60
N GLN A 63 -2.81 0.00 -4.41
CA GLN A 63 -2.78 -1.15 -5.32
C GLN A 63 -1.63 -1.03 -6.33
N GLN A 64 -1.44 0.16 -6.90
CA GLN A 64 -0.35 0.44 -7.84
C GLN A 64 1.01 0.29 -7.17
N LEU A 65 1.19 0.87 -5.98
CA LEU A 65 2.40 0.77 -5.17
C LEU A 65 2.76 -0.70 -4.92
N ARG A 66 1.79 -1.51 -4.48
CA ARG A 66 1.98 -2.95 -4.23
C ARG A 66 2.34 -3.71 -5.52
N SER A 67 1.72 -3.38 -6.65
CA SER A 67 2.07 -3.98 -7.94
C SER A 67 3.51 -3.68 -8.32
N ASN A 68 3.92 -2.40 -8.21
CA ASN A 68 5.26 -1.95 -8.52
C ASN A 68 6.32 -2.60 -7.62
N VAL A 69 6.04 -2.75 -6.32
CA VAL A 69 6.91 -3.49 -5.39
C VAL A 69 7.07 -4.95 -5.83
N ARG A 70 5.97 -5.66 -6.12
CA ARG A 70 6.03 -7.07 -6.55
C ARG A 70 6.79 -7.25 -7.86
N GLU A 71 6.63 -6.34 -8.82
CA GLU A 71 7.38 -6.37 -10.08
C GLU A 71 8.87 -6.14 -9.85
N MET A 72 9.23 -5.18 -8.99
CA MET A 72 10.61 -4.94 -8.59
C MET A 72 11.22 -6.19 -7.91
N GLU A 73 10.49 -6.83 -6.98
CA GLU A 73 10.94 -8.04 -6.29
C GLU A 73 11.19 -9.21 -7.24
N LYS A 74 10.34 -9.37 -8.27
CA LYS A 74 10.56 -10.38 -9.33
C LYS A 74 11.87 -10.13 -10.08
N LEU A 75 12.23 -8.85 -10.32
CA LEU A 75 13.52 -8.52 -10.93
C LEU A 75 14.68 -8.80 -9.97
N CYS A 76 14.50 -8.50 -8.68
CA CYS A 76 15.51 -8.81 -7.66
C CYS A 76 15.81 -10.31 -7.57
N GLY A 77 14.80 -11.18 -7.72
CA GLY A 77 15.00 -12.64 -7.72
C GLY A 77 15.86 -13.19 -8.87
N ARG A 78 16.18 -12.37 -9.89
CA ARG A 78 17.01 -12.77 -11.04
C ARG A 78 18.49 -12.44 -10.86
N VAL A 79 18.85 -11.72 -9.80
CA VAL A 79 20.22 -11.30 -9.53
C VAL A 79 21.08 -12.47 -9.08
N ARG A 80 22.32 -12.50 -9.57
CA ARG A 80 23.33 -13.45 -9.12
C ARG A 80 23.54 -13.34 -7.59
N PRO A 81 23.79 -14.47 -6.89
CA PRO A 81 24.00 -14.46 -5.44
C PRO A 81 25.11 -13.50 -4.98
N GLU A 82 26.17 -13.34 -5.77
CA GLU A 82 27.30 -12.46 -5.45
C GLU A 82 26.90 -10.98 -5.46
N ASP A 83 25.95 -10.62 -6.32
CA ASP A 83 25.44 -9.27 -6.50
C ASP A 83 24.25 -8.98 -5.55
N SER A 84 23.65 -9.99 -4.93
CA SER A 84 22.48 -9.85 -4.04
C SER A 84 22.68 -8.83 -2.92
N PRO A 85 23.80 -8.82 -2.16
CA PRO A 85 23.99 -7.83 -1.09
C PRO A 85 24.09 -6.39 -1.60
N ALA A 86 24.58 -6.21 -2.83
CA ALA A 86 24.66 -4.90 -3.46
C ALA A 86 23.29 -4.43 -3.97
N LEU A 87 22.52 -5.34 -4.58
CA LEU A 87 21.15 -5.05 -4.98
C LEU A 87 20.26 -4.73 -3.77
N GLU A 88 20.38 -5.50 -2.68
CA GLU A 88 19.58 -5.30 -1.47
C GLU A 88 19.78 -3.89 -0.90
N ARG A 89 21.02 -3.41 -0.83
CA ARG A 89 21.33 -2.04 -0.40
C ARG A 89 20.66 -0.96 -1.26
N LEU A 90 20.40 -1.23 -2.54
CA LEU A 90 19.73 -0.30 -3.44
C LEU A 90 18.21 -0.31 -3.27
N VAL A 91 17.61 -1.48 -3.04
CA VAL A 91 16.15 -1.64 -3.03
C VAL A 91 15.53 -1.55 -1.63
N GLN A 92 16.26 -1.94 -0.59
CA GLN A 92 15.73 -2.01 0.76
C GLN A 92 15.13 -0.68 1.26
N PRO A 93 15.79 0.49 1.07
CA PRO A 93 15.23 1.76 1.55
C PRO A 93 13.88 2.13 0.92
N ILE A 94 13.61 1.69 -0.31
CA ILE A 94 12.32 1.97 -0.96
C ILE A 94 11.28 0.90 -0.63
N ARG A 95 11.69 -0.35 -0.39
CA ARG A 95 10.80 -1.43 0.10
C ARG A 95 10.26 -1.09 1.48
N ASP A 96 11.13 -0.67 2.39
CA ASP A 96 10.74 -0.29 3.76
C ASP A 96 9.73 0.86 3.75
N ARG A 97 10.00 1.90 2.95
CA ARG A 97 9.08 3.03 2.79
C ARG A 97 7.74 2.61 2.18
N ALA A 98 7.74 1.77 1.15
CA ALA A 98 6.51 1.26 0.55
C ALA A 98 5.69 0.38 1.50
N SER A 99 6.37 -0.46 2.29
CA SER A 99 5.76 -1.30 3.32
C SER A 99 5.12 -0.43 4.41
N ALA A 100 5.88 0.53 4.96
CA ALA A 100 5.39 1.45 5.98
C ALA A 100 4.17 2.24 5.48
N ALA A 101 4.26 2.87 4.31
CA ALA A 101 3.15 3.66 3.77
C ALA A 101 1.89 2.82 3.49
N THR A 102 2.05 1.56 3.09
CA THR A 102 0.93 0.62 2.93
C THR A 102 0.30 0.27 4.28
N GLN A 103 1.10 0.02 5.31
CA GLN A 103 0.62 -0.27 6.66
C GLN A 103 -0.09 0.94 7.28
N ASP A 104 0.50 2.12 7.18
CA ASP A 104 -0.09 3.38 7.65
C ASP A 104 -1.46 3.61 7.03
N PHE A 105 -1.57 3.42 5.72
CA PHE A 105 -2.84 3.49 5.02
C PHE A 105 -3.87 2.51 5.59
N LEU A 106 -3.49 1.23 5.75
CA LEU A 106 -4.41 0.22 6.28
C LEU A 106 -4.87 0.53 7.71
N LEU A 107 -3.97 1.02 8.57
CA LEU A 107 -4.30 1.39 9.95
C LEU A 107 -5.28 2.56 10.02
N LEU A 108 -5.05 3.60 9.23
CA LEU A 108 -5.94 4.78 9.16
C LEU A 108 -7.35 4.41 8.72
N HIS A 109 -7.48 3.40 7.87
CA HIS A 109 -8.78 2.97 7.33
C HIS A 109 -9.41 1.80 8.09
N SER A 110 -8.72 1.25 9.09
CA SER A 110 -9.25 0.21 9.99
C SER A 110 -10.01 0.80 11.20
N ASN A 111 -9.88 2.10 11.47
CA ASN A 111 -10.53 2.77 12.61
C ASN A 111 -11.57 3.80 12.14
N PRO A 112 -12.86 3.44 12.02
CA PRO A 112 -13.89 4.41 11.68
C PRO A 112 -14.08 5.40 12.83
N ALA A 113 -14.13 6.71 12.53
CA ALA A 113 -14.49 7.72 13.52
C ALA A 113 -15.84 7.36 14.18
N PRO A 114 -15.99 7.54 15.51
CA PRO A 114 -17.25 7.26 16.17
C PRO A 114 -18.34 8.19 15.59
N LEU A 115 -19.35 7.58 14.99
CA LEU A 115 -20.52 8.30 14.47
C LEU A 115 -21.31 8.92 15.65
N PRO A 116 -21.81 10.16 15.53
CA PRO A 116 -22.77 10.71 16.48
C PRO A 116 -24.03 9.83 16.59
N GLN A 117 -24.46 9.56 17.82
CA GLN A 117 -25.51 8.57 18.16
C GLN A 117 -26.87 8.85 17.47
N ASP A 118 -27.11 10.09 17.03
CA ASP A 118 -28.39 10.48 16.42
C ASP A 118 -28.56 9.96 14.97
N ILE A 119 -27.47 9.62 14.27
CA ILE A 119 -27.51 9.09 12.89
C ILE A 119 -27.74 7.56 12.88
N GLN A 120 -27.50 6.87 14.00
CA GLN A 120 -27.65 5.41 14.10
C GLN A 120 -29.09 4.90 13.97
N ARG A 121 -30.11 5.75 14.12
CA ARG A 121 -31.52 5.34 14.19
C ARG A 121 -32.32 5.51 12.90
N LEU A 122 -31.81 6.23 11.90
CA LEU A 122 -32.57 6.62 10.70
C LEU A 122 -32.11 5.93 9.41
N VAL A 123 -31.08 5.09 9.47
CA VAL A 123 -30.58 4.38 8.29
C VAL A 123 -30.57 2.88 8.61
N PRO A 124 -31.48 2.07 8.05
CA PRO A 124 -31.26 0.63 8.05
C PRO A 124 -30.01 0.42 7.22
N MET A 125 -28.91 0.02 7.88
CA MET A 125 -27.70 -0.50 7.27
C MET A 125 -27.95 -0.99 5.83
N PRO A 126 -27.37 -0.33 4.83
CA PRO A 126 -26.90 -1.11 3.71
C PRO A 126 -25.38 -0.96 3.72
N LEU A 127 -24.69 -2.08 3.84
CA LEU A 127 -23.63 -2.40 2.88
C LEU A 127 -23.14 -1.19 2.04
N LEU A 128 -21.99 -0.57 2.36
CA LEU A 128 -20.99 -0.29 1.31
C LEU A 128 -19.71 0.46 1.72
N CYS A 129 -19.53 1.02 2.92
CA CYS A 129 -18.13 1.36 3.28
C CYS A 129 -17.27 0.08 3.31
N CYS A 130 -17.88 -1.07 3.62
CA CYS A 130 -17.21 -2.38 3.67
C CYS A 130 -17.07 -3.11 2.31
N LEU A 131 -17.79 -2.73 1.25
CA LEU A 131 -17.62 -3.37 -0.06
C LEU A 131 -16.48 -2.76 -0.90
N GLY A 132 -16.02 -1.56 -0.54
CA GLY A 132 -14.71 -1.04 -0.98
C GLY A 132 -13.52 -1.75 -0.31
N CYS A 133 -13.71 -2.27 0.92
CA CYS A 133 -12.69 -3.09 1.60
C CYS A 133 -12.51 -4.48 0.97
N VAL A 134 -13.54 -5.03 0.31
CA VAL A 134 -13.44 -6.36 -0.35
C VAL A 134 -12.50 -6.35 -1.55
N VAL A 135 -12.17 -5.18 -2.12
CA VAL A 135 -11.13 -5.07 -3.17
C VAL A 135 -9.72 -4.92 -2.57
N PHE A 136 -9.60 -4.66 -1.26
CA PHE A 136 -8.34 -4.26 -0.63
C PHE A 136 -7.47 -5.43 -0.14
N ILE A 137 -8.08 -6.59 0.09
CA ILE A 137 -7.41 -7.71 0.77
C ILE A 137 -7.49 -8.96 -0.10
N LYS A 138 -6.62 -9.05 -1.11
CA LYS A 138 -6.24 -10.33 -1.70
C LYS A 138 -5.13 -11.06 -0.91
N ASP A 139 -4.59 -10.44 0.14
CA ASP A 139 -3.57 -11.02 1.02
C ASP A 139 -4.13 -11.21 2.43
N LEU A 140 -4.60 -12.42 2.72
CA LEU A 140 -5.14 -12.82 4.03
C LEU A 140 -4.16 -12.56 5.17
N SER A 141 -2.85 -12.62 4.88
CA SER A 141 -1.75 -12.41 5.84
C SER A 141 -1.71 -11.00 6.42
N VAL A 142 -2.05 -9.98 5.63
CA VAL A 142 -2.03 -8.58 6.09
C VAL A 142 -3.24 -8.28 6.98
N LEU A 143 -4.39 -8.87 6.67
CA LEU A 143 -5.57 -8.79 7.52
C LEU A 143 -5.32 -9.46 8.88
N CYS A 144 -4.68 -10.63 8.90
CA CYS A 144 -4.31 -11.32 10.14
C CYS A 144 -3.31 -10.51 10.98
N SER A 145 -2.34 -9.83 10.34
CA SER A 145 -1.36 -9.01 11.07
C SER A 145 -2.01 -7.78 11.68
N VAL A 146 -2.87 -7.07 10.94
CA VAL A 146 -3.59 -5.89 11.45
C VAL A 146 -4.59 -6.30 12.55
N TYR A 147 -5.30 -7.42 12.38
CA TYR A 147 -6.21 -7.95 13.41
C TYR A 147 -5.48 -8.28 14.72
N ARG A 148 -4.29 -8.92 14.63
CA ARG A 148 -3.45 -9.26 15.78
C ARG A 148 -2.83 -8.03 16.45
N SER A 149 -2.51 -6.98 15.70
CA SER A 149 -2.01 -5.72 16.27
C SER A 149 -3.09 -4.89 16.96
N LEU A 150 -4.35 -5.01 16.54
CA LEU A 150 -5.49 -4.31 17.13
C LEU A 150 -6.11 -5.06 18.32
N ASN A 151 -5.83 -6.36 18.45
CA ASN A 151 -6.23 -7.20 19.58
C ASN A 151 -5.01 -8.00 20.06
N PRO A 152 -4.06 -7.35 20.77
CA PRO A 152 -3.07 -8.09 21.52
C PRO A 152 -3.80 -8.85 22.64
N ASP A 153 -3.52 -10.15 22.77
CA ASP A 153 -4.02 -10.98 23.89
C ASP A 153 -3.74 -10.33 25.26
#